data_AF-B4NRY2-F1
#
_entry.id   AF-B4NRY2-F1
#
_cell.length_a   1.000
_cell.length_b   1.000
_cell.length_c   1.000
_cell.angle_alpha   90.00
_cell.angle_beta   90.00
_cell.angle_gamma   90.00
#
_symmetry.space_group_name_H-M   'P 1'
#
loop_
_entity.id
_entity.type
_entity.pdbx_description
1 polymer ?
#
loop_
_entity_poly.entity_id
_entity_poly.type
_entity_poly.pdbx_seq_one_letter_code
_entity_poly.pdbx_strand_id
1 'polypeptide(L)'
;MPSGVINIGPCSMNASVYTSFPHFYLADPSYLEAIEGLRPEREKHEFFMTLEPNAGVPMDVGGGFQANYYMEPIPGISLYENVPTVMIPMMWCEERVRVSEEIAADIALVPLIVLLGQIVTGILLAGGLICTCWYPTRQVTHFCHSDPKAKASVLRPLNAFGVNSTAATAPVAQLFRNNISSSGNERVGVRLLDYNRDSGIRQENGTMESMHRERLISEHSPDVVVR
;
A
#
# COMPACT_ATOMS: atom_id res chain seq x y z
N MET A 1 -1.35 -10.84 27.98
CA MET A 1 -1.27 -9.47 28.50
C MET A 1 -2.51 -8.71 28.10
N PRO A 2 -3.02 -7.80 28.94
CA PRO A 2 -4.08 -6.86 28.57
C PRO A 2 -3.70 -5.98 27.37
N SER A 3 -4.67 -5.32 26.75
CA SER A 3 -4.49 -4.53 25.52
C SER A 3 -3.82 -3.17 25.78
N GLY A 4 -3.22 -2.58 24.74
CA GLY A 4 -2.62 -1.23 24.79
C GLY A 4 -1.16 -1.17 25.25
N VAL A 5 -0.51 -2.33 25.39
CA VAL A 5 0.91 -2.45 25.66
C VAL A 5 1.54 -3.42 24.66
N ILE A 6 2.72 -3.08 24.15
CA ILE A 6 3.45 -3.85 23.14
C ILE A 6 4.77 -4.33 23.75
N ASN A 7 5.07 -5.63 23.62
CA ASN A 7 6.34 -6.20 24.04
C ASN A 7 7.44 -5.83 23.03
N ILE A 8 8.44 -5.05 23.47
CA ILE A 8 9.62 -4.69 22.66
C ILE A 8 10.89 -5.38 23.15
N GLY A 9 10.78 -6.29 24.13
CA GLY A 9 11.87 -7.08 24.65
C GLY A 9 12.67 -7.82 23.58
N PRO A 10 12.06 -8.50 22.59
CA PRO A 10 12.78 -9.12 21.49
C PRO A 10 13.67 -8.15 20.70
N CYS A 11 13.29 -6.87 20.63
CA CYS A 11 14.08 -5.83 19.96
C CYS A 11 15.19 -5.25 20.87
N SER A 12 15.07 -5.42 22.19
CA SER A 12 15.96 -4.86 23.22
C SER A 12 16.71 -5.95 23.97
N MET A 13 17.39 -6.85 23.24
CA MET A 13 18.21 -7.93 23.82
C MET A 13 17.45 -8.81 24.83
N ASN A 14 16.17 -9.07 24.55
CA ASN A 14 15.28 -9.85 25.41
C ASN A 14 15.07 -9.25 26.81
N ALA A 15 15.22 -7.92 26.96
CA ALA A 15 14.90 -7.21 28.19
C ALA A 15 13.38 -7.18 28.44
N SER A 16 12.97 -7.06 29.71
CA SER A 16 11.55 -7.00 30.11
C SER A 16 10.94 -5.61 29.88
N VAL A 17 11.11 -5.05 28.67
CA VAL A 17 10.69 -3.69 28.30
C VAL A 17 9.50 -3.73 27.35
N TYR A 18 8.56 -2.84 27.62
CA TYR A 18 7.28 -2.74 26.95
C TYR A 18 6.97 -1.29 26.60
N THR A 19 6.27 -1.06 25.50
CA THR A 19 5.86 0.28 25.06
C THR A 19 4.35 0.44 25.15
N SER A 20 3.87 1.60 25.58
CA SER A 20 2.47 2.00 25.54
C SER A 20 2.34 3.48 25.14
N PHE A 21 1.12 3.99 25.02
CA PHE A 21 0.92 5.45 25.04
C PHE A 21 1.13 6.02 26.46
N PRO A 22 1.39 7.33 26.57
CA PRO A 22 1.62 7.98 27.85
C PRO A 22 0.43 7.79 28.80
N HIS A 23 0.75 7.54 30.07
CA HIS A 23 -0.23 7.24 31.10
C HIS A 23 -1.20 6.10 30.73
N PHE A 24 -0.74 5.15 29.92
CA PHE A 24 -1.57 4.04 29.44
C PHE A 24 -2.85 4.51 28.71
N TYR A 25 -2.78 5.63 27.99
CA TYR A 25 -3.87 6.11 27.15
C TYR A 25 -4.31 5.02 26.14
N LEU A 26 -5.62 4.77 26.01
CA LEU A 26 -6.22 3.70 25.20
C LEU A 26 -5.80 2.27 25.56
N ALA A 27 -5.17 2.05 26.71
CA ALA A 27 -4.87 0.72 27.22
C ALA A 27 -5.96 0.19 28.14
N ASP A 28 -5.85 -1.09 28.49
CA ASP A 28 -6.74 -1.74 29.43
C ASP A 28 -6.76 -1.02 30.80
N PRO A 29 -7.94 -0.76 31.41
CA PRO A 29 -8.03 -0.06 32.69
C PRO A 29 -7.25 -0.69 33.84
N SER A 30 -6.94 -1.99 33.78
CA SER A 30 -6.16 -2.69 34.80
C SER A 30 -4.78 -2.06 35.05
N TYR A 31 -4.19 -1.40 34.04
CA TYR A 31 -2.92 -0.68 34.21
C TYR A 31 -3.05 0.59 35.07
N LEU A 32 -4.20 1.27 35.00
CA LEU A 32 -4.50 2.46 35.80
C LEU A 32 -4.86 2.09 37.24
N GLU A 33 -5.50 0.93 37.43
CA GLU A 33 -5.84 0.40 38.75
C GLU A 33 -4.59 -0.07 39.53
N ALA A 34 -3.57 -0.54 38.81
CA ALA A 34 -2.36 -1.07 39.43
C ALA A 34 -1.39 0.02 39.91
N ILE A 35 -1.46 1.25 39.38
CA ILE A 35 -0.51 2.32 39.68
C ILE A 35 -1.23 3.66 39.87
N GLU A 36 -1.00 4.27 41.04
CA GLU A 36 -1.53 5.58 41.36
C GLU A 36 -0.79 6.72 40.61
N GLY A 37 -1.49 7.83 40.36
CA GLY A 37 -0.92 9.03 39.75
C GLY A 37 -0.98 9.09 38.23
N LEU A 38 -1.47 8.03 37.57
CA LEU A 38 -1.67 8.01 36.13
C LEU A 38 -2.94 8.76 35.73
N ARG A 39 -2.84 9.65 34.73
CA ARG A 39 -3.97 10.43 34.22
C ARG A 39 -3.95 10.44 32.69
N PRO A 40 -4.58 9.47 32.03
CA PRO A 40 -4.68 9.47 30.58
C PRO A 40 -5.59 10.62 30.13
N GLU A 41 -5.02 11.61 29.44
CA GLU A 41 -5.74 12.74 28.84
C GLU A 41 -5.57 12.68 27.33
N ARG A 42 -6.67 12.67 26.57
CA ARG A 42 -6.61 12.56 25.11
C ARG A 42 -5.76 13.67 24.49
N GLU A 43 -5.99 14.91 24.91
CA GLU A 43 -5.35 16.09 24.32
C GLU A 43 -3.82 16.11 24.51
N LYS A 44 -3.29 15.34 25.48
CA LYS A 44 -1.85 15.26 25.77
C LYS A 44 -1.21 13.95 25.33
N HIS A 45 -1.95 12.85 25.42
CA HIS A 45 -1.40 11.49 25.29
C HIS A 45 -1.87 10.76 24.04
N GLU A 46 -2.68 11.39 23.19
CA GLU A 46 -2.99 10.85 21.87
C GLU A 46 -1.78 10.94 20.93
N PHE A 47 -1.65 9.92 20.09
CA PHE A 47 -0.73 9.92 18.96
C PHE A 47 -1.54 10.15 17.68
N PHE A 48 -1.11 11.11 16.88
CA PHE A 48 -1.70 11.43 15.59
C PHE A 48 -0.63 11.65 14.53
N MET A 49 -1.01 11.37 13.29
CA MET A 49 -0.20 11.61 12.09
C MET A 49 -1.14 12.03 10.96
N THR A 50 -0.97 13.26 10.51
CA THR A 50 -1.70 13.81 9.37
C THR A 50 -0.87 13.60 8.11
N LEU A 51 -1.42 12.85 7.15
CA LEU A 51 -0.76 12.52 5.89
C LEU A 51 -1.37 13.31 4.74
N GLU A 52 -0.52 13.77 3.82
CA GLU A 52 -0.97 14.26 2.51
C GLU A 52 -1.50 13.07 1.67
N PRO A 53 -2.70 13.16 1.08
CA PRO A 53 -3.38 12.00 0.50
C PRO A 53 -2.76 11.42 -0.78
N ASN A 54 -2.03 12.21 -1.57
CA ASN A 54 -1.50 11.75 -2.86
C ASN A 54 -0.11 11.12 -2.73
N ALA A 55 0.75 11.71 -1.90
CA ALA A 55 2.15 11.36 -1.70
C ALA A 55 2.40 10.63 -0.38
N GLY A 56 1.43 10.64 0.56
CA GLY A 56 1.56 9.99 1.88
C GLY A 56 2.57 10.66 2.80
N VAL A 57 2.93 11.92 2.53
CA VAL A 57 3.93 12.66 3.30
C VAL A 57 3.32 13.12 4.63
N PRO A 58 3.96 12.88 5.78
CA PRO A 58 3.48 13.36 7.06
C PRO A 58 3.63 14.89 7.16
N MET A 59 2.51 15.59 7.28
CA MET A 59 2.44 17.05 7.39
C MET A 59 2.48 17.53 8.85
N ASP A 60 1.87 16.74 9.74
CA ASP A 60 1.81 17.03 11.17
C ASP A 60 1.81 15.71 11.93
N VAL A 61 2.84 15.48 12.74
CA VAL A 61 2.99 14.30 13.58
C VAL A 61 3.12 14.78 15.01
N GLY A 62 2.30 14.24 15.89
CA GLY A 62 2.36 14.57 17.30
C GLY A 62 1.93 13.39 18.14
N GLY A 63 2.69 13.10 19.17
CA GLY A 63 2.30 12.12 20.17
C GLY A 63 3.45 11.69 21.04
N GLY A 64 3.12 10.90 22.04
CA GLY A 64 4.10 10.35 22.95
C GLY A 64 4.10 8.84 22.97
N PHE A 65 5.21 8.29 23.43
CA PHE A 65 5.35 6.88 23.79
C PHE A 65 5.91 6.78 25.20
N GLN A 66 5.48 5.75 25.90
CA GLN A 66 5.89 5.45 27.26
C GLN A 66 6.65 4.14 27.28
N ALA A 67 7.84 4.18 27.88
CA ALA A 67 8.62 2.98 28.19
C ALA A 67 8.18 2.44 29.54
N ASN A 68 7.86 1.15 29.56
CA ASN A 68 7.39 0.42 30.72
C ASN A 68 8.29 -0.79 30.98
N TYR A 69 8.45 -1.14 32.25
CA TYR A 69 9.14 -2.34 32.68
C TYR A 69 8.13 -3.32 33.26
N TYR A 70 8.13 -4.57 32.78
CA TYR A 70 7.29 -5.60 33.36
C TYR A 70 8.03 -6.22 34.54
N MET A 71 7.53 -5.93 35.74
CA MET A 71 8.01 -6.47 37.00
C MET A 71 7.21 -7.72 37.34
N GLU A 72 7.92 -8.79 37.70
CA GLU A 72 7.34 -10.04 38.19
C GLU A 72 8.21 -10.63 39.31
N PRO A 73 7.63 -11.46 40.19
CA PRO A 73 8.40 -12.14 41.22
C PRO A 73 9.48 -13.05 40.63
N ILE A 74 10.70 -12.98 41.16
CA ILE A 74 11.80 -13.87 40.75
C ILE A 74 12.15 -14.80 41.93
N PRO A 75 11.84 -16.11 41.83
CA PRO A 75 12.18 -17.05 42.89
C PRO A 75 13.71 -17.16 43.05
N GLY A 76 14.18 -17.18 44.30
CA GLY A 76 15.59 -17.30 44.63
C GLY A 76 16.35 -15.98 44.77
N ILE A 77 15.71 -14.83 44.47
CA ILE A 77 16.27 -13.50 44.78
C ILE A 77 15.36 -12.83 45.80
N SER A 78 15.81 -12.75 47.05
CA SER A 78 15.01 -12.24 48.19
C SER A 78 14.42 -10.85 47.96
N LEU A 79 15.10 -9.99 47.18
CA LEU A 79 14.62 -8.65 46.84
C LEU A 79 13.40 -8.65 45.91
N TYR A 80 13.31 -9.63 45.01
CA TYR A 80 12.24 -9.75 44.01
C TYR A 80 11.24 -10.87 44.35
N GLU A 81 11.32 -11.49 45.51
CA GLU A 81 10.46 -12.63 45.86
C GLU A 81 9.02 -12.19 46.15
N ASN A 82 8.83 -10.99 46.70
CA ASN A 82 7.54 -10.46 47.16
C ASN A 82 7.07 -9.21 46.38
N VAL A 83 7.57 -9.00 45.15
CA VAL A 83 7.14 -7.87 44.32
C VAL A 83 5.83 -8.22 43.60
N PRO A 84 4.90 -7.25 43.40
CA PRO A 84 3.71 -7.50 42.61
C PRO A 84 4.04 -7.67 41.13
N THR A 85 3.24 -8.46 40.42
CA THR A 85 3.30 -8.52 38.95
C THR A 85 2.60 -7.30 38.36
N VAL A 86 3.36 -6.31 37.91
CA VAL A 86 2.83 -5.02 37.43
C VAL A 86 3.69 -4.40 36.33
N MET A 87 3.06 -3.61 35.47
CA MET A 87 3.72 -2.86 34.41
C MET A 87 4.14 -1.48 34.91
N ILE A 88 5.42 -1.31 35.25
CA ILE A 88 5.92 -0.07 35.85
C ILE A 88 6.28 0.94 34.75
N PRO A 89 5.61 2.10 34.67
CA PRO A 89 5.99 3.17 33.76
C PRO A 89 7.30 3.79 34.23
N MET A 90 8.30 3.80 33.37
CA MET A 90 9.61 4.38 33.68
C MET A 90 9.67 5.84 33.28
N MET A 91 9.34 6.12 32.02
CA MET A 91 9.35 7.45 31.44
C MET A 91 8.48 7.49 30.19
N TRP A 92 8.00 8.68 29.84
CA TRP A 92 7.38 8.95 28.55
C TRP A 92 8.06 10.15 27.91
N CYS A 93 8.10 10.12 26.57
CA CYS A 93 8.61 11.21 25.77
C CYS A 93 7.56 11.55 24.72
N GLU A 94 7.52 12.81 24.34
CA GLU A 94 6.64 13.34 23.31
C GLU A 94 7.46 13.93 22.18
N GLU A 95 7.07 13.59 20.96
CA GLU A 95 7.67 14.11 19.74
C GLU A 95 6.58 14.81 18.92
N ARG A 96 6.86 16.07 18.55
CA ARG A 96 5.99 16.87 17.68
C ARG A 96 6.80 17.43 16.53
N VAL A 97 6.39 17.10 15.31
CA VAL A 97 7.01 17.56 14.08
C VAL A 97 5.92 18.09 13.17
N ARG A 98 6.00 19.38 12.86
CA ARG A 98 5.10 20.06 11.93
C ARG A 98 5.91 20.54 10.73
N VAL A 99 5.43 20.24 9.53
CA VAL A 99 6.03 20.73 8.29
C VAL A 99 5.83 22.25 8.19
N SER A 100 6.89 22.99 7.86
CA SER A 100 6.80 24.44 7.64
C SER A 100 6.00 24.76 6.38
N GLU A 101 5.43 25.96 6.32
CA GLU A 101 4.61 26.39 5.17
C GLU A 101 5.38 26.37 3.84
N GLU A 102 6.68 26.70 3.88
CA GLU A 102 7.57 26.67 2.72
C GLU A 102 7.70 25.25 2.15
N ILE A 103 7.96 24.26 3.02
CA ILE A 103 8.11 22.86 2.61
C ILE A 103 6.75 22.29 2.17
N ALA A 104 5.67 22.70 2.83
CA ALA A 104 4.31 22.29 2.45
C ALA A 104 3.94 22.75 1.03
N ALA A 105 4.34 23.97 0.64
CA ALA A 105 4.14 24.48 -0.71
C ALA A 105 4.91 23.66 -1.76
N ASP A 106 6.15 23.29 -1.46
CA ASP A 106 6.97 22.43 -2.32
C ASP A 106 6.34 21.04 -2.50
N ILE A 107 5.83 20.43 -1.41
CA ILE A 107 5.13 19.14 -1.46
C ILE A 107 3.88 19.24 -2.36
N ALA A 108 3.13 20.34 -2.28
CA ALA A 108 1.93 20.55 -3.08
C ALA A 108 2.22 20.71 -4.59
N LEU A 109 3.43 21.12 -4.98
CA LEU A 109 3.83 21.23 -6.39
C LEU A 109 4.13 19.87 -7.05
N VAL A 110 4.53 18.87 -6.26
CA VAL A 110 4.85 17.52 -6.76
C VAL A 110 3.70 16.89 -7.56
N PRO A 111 2.46 16.77 -7.04
CA PRO A 111 1.36 16.16 -7.80
C PRO A 111 1.01 16.93 -9.07
N LEU A 112 1.16 18.27 -9.06
CA LEU A 112 0.93 19.10 -10.24
C LEU A 112 1.92 18.77 -11.37
N ILE A 113 3.20 18.64 -11.04
CA ILE A 113 4.26 18.31 -12.01
C ILE A 113 4.05 16.91 -12.57
N VAL A 114 3.72 15.93 -11.71
CA VAL A 114 3.43 14.55 -12.14
C VAL A 114 2.22 14.51 -13.09
N LEU A 115 1.14 15.23 -12.77
CA LEU A 115 -0.04 15.31 -13.62
C LEU A 115 0.29 15.90 -15.00
N LEU A 116 1.04 17.01 -15.03
CA LEU A 116 1.46 17.62 -16.30
C LEU A 116 2.31 16.65 -17.11
N GLY A 117 3.25 15.94 -16.48
CA GLY A 117 4.08 14.93 -17.12
C GLY A 117 3.25 13.78 -17.71
N GLN A 118 2.22 13.32 -17.01
CA GLN A 118 1.29 12.29 -17.49
C GLN A 118 0.48 12.78 -18.69
N ILE A 119 -0.02 14.03 -18.67
CA ILE A 119 -0.76 14.62 -19.79
C ILE A 119 0.12 14.73 -21.02
N VAL A 120 1.32 15.31 -20.89
CA VAL A 120 2.26 15.48 -22.01
C VAL A 120 2.65 14.14 -22.62
N THR A 121 2.97 13.15 -21.77
CA THR A 121 3.28 11.78 -22.23
C THR A 121 2.09 11.15 -22.95
N GLY A 122 0.88 11.32 -22.43
CA GLY A 122 -0.36 10.84 -23.07
C GLY A 122 -0.60 11.45 -24.45
N ILE A 123 -0.40 12.77 -24.59
CA ILE A 123 -0.54 13.48 -25.87
C ILE A 123 0.49 12.99 -26.89
N LEU A 124 1.76 12.83 -26.49
CA LEU A 124 2.82 12.36 -27.37
C LEU A 124 2.57 10.92 -27.84
N LEU A 125 2.13 10.03 -26.96
CA LEU A 125 1.77 8.66 -27.33
C LEU A 125 0.56 8.63 -28.28
N ALA A 126 -0.49 9.39 -27.98
CA ALA A 126 -1.67 9.47 -28.85
C ALA A 126 -1.32 10.04 -30.23
N GLY A 127 -0.54 11.13 -30.29
CA GLY A 127 -0.05 11.72 -31.53
C GLY A 127 0.83 10.74 -32.31
N GLY A 128 1.72 10.00 -31.64
CA GLY A 128 2.52 8.95 -32.24
C GLY A 128 1.66 7.85 -32.88
N LEU A 129 0.66 7.34 -32.17
CA LEU A 129 -0.26 6.32 -32.68
C LEU A 129 -1.12 6.82 -33.86
N ILE A 130 -1.56 8.08 -33.82
CA ILE A 130 -2.32 8.68 -34.92
C ILE A 130 -1.42 8.79 -36.15
N CYS A 131 -0.19 9.28 -36.01
CA CYS A 131 0.75 9.40 -37.12
C CYS A 131 1.09 8.04 -37.74
N THR A 132 1.34 7.01 -36.93
CA THR A 132 1.67 5.66 -37.42
C THR A 132 0.47 4.96 -38.07
N CYS A 133 -0.76 5.22 -37.64
CA CYS A 133 -1.97 4.69 -38.29
C CYS A 133 -2.40 5.50 -39.52
N TRP A 134 -2.25 6.82 -39.48
CA TRP A 134 -2.66 7.75 -40.55
C TRP A 134 -1.71 7.70 -41.75
N TYR A 135 -0.41 7.58 -41.51
CA TYR A 135 0.59 7.53 -42.59
C TYR A 135 0.38 6.37 -43.59
N PRO A 136 0.23 5.10 -43.18
CA PRO A 136 0.01 3.99 -44.10
C PRO A 136 -1.39 4.01 -44.73
N THR A 137 -2.43 4.45 -44.01
CA THR A 137 -3.78 4.60 -44.59
C THR A 137 -3.81 5.68 -45.67
N ARG A 138 -3.08 6.79 -45.46
CA ARG A 138 -2.88 7.83 -46.49
C ARG A 138 -2.04 7.32 -47.66
N GLN A 139 -1.02 6.50 -47.41
CA GLN A 139 -0.19 5.92 -48.46
C GLN A 139 -1.00 4.92 -49.32
N VAL A 140 -1.78 4.04 -48.70
CA VAL A 140 -2.66 3.08 -49.39
C VAL A 140 -3.75 3.80 -50.18
N THR A 141 -4.37 4.84 -49.63
CA THR A 141 -5.39 5.63 -50.36
C THR A 141 -4.79 6.35 -51.56
N HIS A 142 -3.56 6.88 -51.46
CA HIS A 142 -2.83 7.45 -52.61
C HIS A 142 -2.52 6.40 -53.68
N PHE A 143 -2.10 5.19 -53.28
CA PHE A 143 -1.93 4.06 -54.20
C PHE A 143 -3.26 3.58 -54.82
N CYS A 144 -4.38 3.65 -54.10
CA CYS A 144 -5.70 3.27 -54.61
C CYS A 144 -6.32 4.30 -55.57
N HIS A 145 -5.95 5.58 -55.46
CA HIS A 145 -6.38 6.65 -56.37
C HIS A 145 -5.51 6.73 -57.65
N SER A 146 -4.35 6.08 -57.65
CA SER A 146 -3.48 5.95 -58.82
C SER A 146 -4.00 4.81 -59.72
N ASP A 147 -4.71 5.19 -60.79
CA ASP A 147 -5.19 4.39 -61.93
C ASP A 147 -5.95 3.06 -61.67
N PRO A 148 -7.25 2.97 -62.04
CA PRO A 148 -8.03 1.73 -61.95
C PRO A 148 -7.51 0.58 -62.85
N LYS A 149 -6.59 0.85 -63.79
CA LYS A 149 -6.02 -0.14 -64.71
C LYS A 149 -4.91 -1.00 -64.09
N ALA A 150 -4.28 -0.55 -63.00
CA ALA A 150 -3.28 -1.34 -62.25
C ALA A 150 -3.94 -2.45 -61.39
N LYS A 151 -5.24 -2.35 -61.13
CA LYS A 151 -6.02 -3.32 -60.33
C LYS A 151 -6.09 -4.70 -61.01
N ALA A 152 -6.09 -4.75 -62.34
CA ALA A 152 -6.23 -5.99 -63.10
C ALA A 152 -4.89 -6.73 -63.32
N SER A 153 -3.74 -6.05 -63.19
CA SER A 153 -2.41 -6.67 -63.37
C SER A 153 -1.81 -7.21 -62.08
N VAL A 154 -2.14 -6.62 -60.92
CA VAL A 154 -1.63 -7.07 -59.61
C VAL A 154 -2.47 -8.21 -59.01
N LEU A 155 -3.75 -8.34 -59.38
CA LEU A 155 -4.59 -9.49 -59.00
C LEU A 155 -4.38 -10.73 -59.90
N ARG A 156 -3.47 -10.67 -60.88
CA ARG A 156 -3.19 -11.79 -61.80
C ARG A 156 -2.37 -12.96 -61.24
N PRO A 157 -1.68 -12.95 -60.07
CA PRO A 157 -1.03 -14.17 -59.61
C PRO A 157 -1.97 -15.13 -58.85
N LEU A 158 -3.25 -14.80 -58.63
CA LEU A 158 -4.19 -15.74 -57.98
C LEU A 158 -4.98 -16.64 -58.94
N ASN A 159 -4.86 -16.48 -60.26
CA ASN A 159 -5.46 -17.38 -61.24
C ASN A 159 -4.48 -18.41 -61.83
N ALA A 160 -3.23 -18.47 -61.34
CA ALA A 160 -2.21 -19.43 -61.80
C ALA A 160 -2.12 -20.71 -60.96
N PHE A 161 -2.95 -20.87 -59.91
CA PHE A 161 -3.19 -22.17 -59.29
C PHE A 161 -4.63 -22.61 -59.60
N GLY A 162 -4.82 -23.10 -60.82
CA GLY A 162 -6.01 -23.81 -61.21
C GLY A 162 -6.16 -25.08 -60.40
N VAL A 163 -7.06 -25.09 -59.42
CA VAL A 163 -7.67 -26.32 -58.92
C VAL A 163 -8.83 -26.63 -59.86
N ASN A 164 -8.59 -27.56 -60.79
CA ASN A 164 -9.67 -28.21 -61.53
C ASN A 164 -10.60 -28.88 -60.53
N SER A 165 -11.83 -28.41 -60.45
CA SER A 165 -12.90 -29.11 -59.75
C SER A 165 -13.39 -30.23 -60.65
N THR A 166 -13.07 -31.48 -60.34
CA THR A 166 -14.00 -32.62 -60.42
C THR A 166 -13.38 -33.90 -59.83
N ALA A 167 -14.18 -34.57 -58.99
CA ALA A 167 -14.04 -35.92 -58.43
C ALA A 167 -12.97 -36.14 -57.32
N ALA A 168 -13.23 -36.78 -56.18
CA ALA A 168 -14.44 -37.30 -55.52
C ALA A 168 -14.10 -37.60 -54.03
N THR A 169 -15.09 -37.45 -53.13
CA THR A 169 -15.31 -38.21 -51.87
C THR A 169 -14.19 -38.47 -50.83
N ALA A 170 -14.28 -37.75 -49.69
CA ALA A 170 -14.21 -38.18 -48.25
C ALA A 170 -12.95 -38.90 -47.67
N PRO A 171 -12.81 -39.05 -46.32
CA PRO A 171 -12.80 -38.03 -45.26
C PRO A 171 -11.57 -38.11 -44.31
N VAL A 172 -11.36 -37.00 -43.58
CA VAL A 172 -10.90 -36.82 -42.18
C VAL A 172 -10.09 -37.93 -41.47
N ALA A 173 -9.04 -37.45 -40.80
CA ALA A 173 -8.25 -38.03 -39.70
C ALA A 173 -6.94 -38.73 -40.10
N GLN A 174 -5.83 -38.10 -39.71
CA GLN A 174 -4.69 -38.67 -38.97
C GLN A 174 -3.50 -37.71 -39.11
N LEU A 175 -2.61 -37.73 -38.10
CA LEU A 175 -1.38 -36.94 -37.92
C LEU A 175 -1.68 -35.57 -37.28
N PHE A 176 -1.48 -35.38 -35.98
CA PHE A 176 -0.19 -35.57 -35.31
C PHE A 176 -0.31 -36.23 -33.93
N ARG A 177 0.43 -37.33 -33.76
CA ARG A 177 0.78 -37.92 -32.46
C ARG A 177 2.30 -37.80 -32.28
N ASN A 178 2.65 -37.26 -31.11
CA ASN A 178 3.92 -37.01 -30.40
C ASN A 178 5.17 -37.87 -30.69
N ASN A 179 6.35 -37.25 -30.48
CA ASN A 179 7.40 -37.63 -29.49
C ASN A 179 8.56 -36.59 -29.52
N ILE A 180 8.85 -35.82 -28.46
CA ILE A 180 9.66 -36.06 -27.24
C ILE A 180 11.12 -36.51 -27.48
N SER A 181 12.07 -35.63 -27.12
CA SER A 181 13.31 -35.98 -26.39
C SER A 181 14.00 -34.75 -25.75
N SER A 182 14.26 -34.88 -24.44
CA SER A 182 15.40 -34.39 -23.64
C SER A 182 15.75 -32.89 -23.56
N SER A 183 15.63 -32.29 -22.37
CA SER A 183 16.78 -32.05 -21.45
C SER A 183 16.36 -31.12 -20.30
N GLY A 184 16.91 -31.36 -19.11
CA GLY A 184 16.47 -30.78 -17.85
C GLY A 184 16.77 -29.28 -17.67
N ASN A 185 15.93 -28.64 -16.87
CA ASN A 185 16.37 -27.69 -15.85
C ASN A 185 15.24 -27.46 -14.84
N GLU A 186 15.54 -27.84 -13.60
CA GLU A 186 14.69 -27.67 -12.43
C GLU A 186 14.67 -26.19 -12.03
N ARG A 187 13.52 -25.51 -12.24
CA ARG A 187 13.27 -24.18 -11.69
C ARG A 187 12.47 -24.33 -10.41
N VAL A 188 13.14 -24.17 -9.28
CA VAL A 188 12.51 -24.05 -7.96
C VAL A 188 11.68 -22.76 -7.96
N GLY A 189 10.36 -22.89 -8.05
CA GLY A 189 9.43 -21.79 -7.85
C GLY A 189 9.24 -21.53 -6.36
N VAL A 190 9.57 -20.32 -5.89
CA VAL A 190 9.22 -19.87 -4.54
C VAL A 190 7.72 -19.58 -4.53
N ARG A 191 6.98 -20.34 -3.72
CA ARG A 191 5.54 -20.19 -3.53
C ARG A 191 5.29 -18.89 -2.77
N LEU A 192 4.69 -17.89 -3.41
CA LEU A 192 4.16 -16.71 -2.73
C LEU A 192 3.09 -17.17 -1.73
N LEU A 193 3.09 -16.59 -0.53
CA LEU A 193 2.10 -16.85 0.51
C LEU A 193 0.72 -16.38 0.02
N ASP A 194 -0.21 -17.34 -0.11
CA ASP A 194 -1.63 -17.04 -0.28
C ASP A 194 -2.15 -16.36 1.00
N TYR A 195 -2.43 -15.06 0.89
CA TYR A 195 -3.10 -14.29 1.93
C TYR A 195 -4.59 -14.65 1.93
N ASN A 196 -4.97 -15.61 2.79
CA ASN A 196 -6.35 -16.02 2.97
C ASN A 196 -7.10 -15.01 3.84
N ARG A 197 -7.87 -14.13 3.19
CA ARG A 197 -8.73 -13.12 3.80
C ARG A 197 -10.10 -13.74 4.11
N ASP A 198 -10.17 -14.59 5.12
CA ASP A 198 -11.44 -15.03 5.70
C ASP A 198 -11.32 -15.17 7.22
N SER A 199 -11.47 -14.03 7.89
CA SER A 199 -11.98 -13.96 9.25
C SER A 199 -13.24 -13.08 9.23
N GLY A 200 -14.36 -13.71 8.90
CA GLY A 200 -15.69 -13.12 9.02
C GLY A 200 -15.99 -12.80 10.48
N ILE A 201 -16.06 -11.50 10.80
CA ILE A 201 -16.69 -11.02 12.02
C ILE A 201 -18.20 -11.23 11.89
N ARG A 202 -18.74 -12.00 12.83
CA ARG A 202 -20.16 -12.18 13.08
C ARG A 202 -20.78 -10.83 13.44
N GLN A 203 -21.74 -10.39 12.63
CA GLN A 203 -22.58 -9.22 12.90
C GLN A 203 -23.35 -9.40 14.21
N GLU A 204 -23.17 -8.47 15.14
CA GLU A 204 -24.22 -8.10 16.10
C GLU A 204 -24.74 -6.71 15.73
N ASN A 205 -26.06 -6.63 15.61
CA ASN A 205 -26.83 -5.42 15.35
C ASN A 205 -26.69 -4.44 16.52
N GLY A 206 -26.28 -3.20 16.21
CA GLY A 206 -26.31 -2.09 17.15
C GLY A 206 -26.34 -0.77 16.40
N THR A 207 -27.50 -0.13 16.40
CA THR A 207 -27.82 1.17 15.83
C THR A 207 -26.97 2.27 16.46
N MET A 208 -26.23 3.06 15.68
CA MET A 208 -26.02 4.48 16.02
C MET A 208 -25.57 5.30 14.81
N GLU A 209 -26.32 6.39 14.61
CA GLU A 209 -26.24 7.33 13.52
C GLU A 209 -24.94 8.15 13.50
N SER A 210 -24.45 8.33 12.28
CA SER A 210 -23.75 9.50 11.74
C SER A 210 -23.82 10.79 12.59
N MET A 211 -22.66 11.23 13.07
CA MET A 211 -22.31 12.66 13.09
C MET A 211 -20.80 12.85 12.99
N HIS A 212 -20.30 12.76 11.76
CA HIS A 212 -18.97 13.25 11.40
C HIS A 212 -19.15 14.56 10.64
N ARG A 213 -18.97 15.70 11.32
CA ARG A 213 -18.60 16.95 10.66
C ARG A 213 -18.08 18.02 11.62
N GLU A 214 -17.02 18.67 11.15
CA GLU A 214 -16.40 19.91 11.60
C GLU A 214 -15.87 19.97 13.04
N ARG A 215 -14.53 19.95 13.16
CA ARG A 215 -13.86 20.92 14.03
C ARG A 215 -12.73 21.61 13.28
N LEU A 216 -12.95 22.91 13.14
CA LEU A 216 -12.09 23.92 12.55
C LEU A 216 -10.77 24.04 13.32
N ILE A 217 -9.75 24.37 12.55
CA ILE A 217 -8.41 24.78 12.96
C ILE A 217 -8.53 25.87 14.03
N SER A 218 -8.03 25.60 15.24
CA SER A 218 -7.74 26.64 16.22
C SER A 218 -6.26 26.99 16.08
N GLU A 219 -6.02 28.05 15.34
CA GLU A 219 -4.74 28.70 15.13
C GLU A 219 -4.36 29.50 16.38
N HIS A 220 -3.73 28.85 17.37
CA HIS A 220 -2.79 29.46 18.35
C HIS A 220 -2.41 28.42 19.42
N SER A 221 -1.17 27.93 19.40
CA SER A 221 -0.49 27.50 20.62
C SER A 221 1.00 27.81 20.50
N PRO A 222 1.60 28.48 21.49
CA PRO A 222 2.97 28.98 21.38
C PRO A 222 3.98 27.86 21.53
N ASP A 223 5.03 28.02 20.72
CA ASP A 223 6.43 27.64 20.90
C ASP A 223 6.79 26.54 21.91
N VAL A 224 7.47 25.55 21.35
CA VAL A 224 8.43 24.62 21.96
C VAL A 224 9.07 25.21 23.23
N VAL A 225 8.64 24.72 24.39
CA VAL A 225 9.39 24.88 25.63
C VAL A 225 10.29 23.66 25.77
N VAL A 226 11.54 23.82 25.35
CA VAL A 226 12.61 22.91 25.78
C VAL A 226 12.92 23.26 27.24
N ARG A 227 12.68 22.31 28.14
CA ARG A 227 13.24 22.30 29.49
C ARG A 227 13.97 20.99 29.73
#